data_AF-A0A956HAY0-F1
#
_entry.id   AF-A0A956HAY0-F1
#
_cell.length_a   1.000
_cell.length_b   1.000
_cell.length_c   1.000
_cell.angle_alpha   90.00
_cell.angle_beta   90.00
_cell.angle_gamma   90.00
#
_symmetry.space_group_name_H-M   'P 1'
#
loop_
_entity.id
_entity.type
_entity.pdbx_description
1 polymer ?
#
loop_
_entity_poly.entity_id
_entity_poly.type
_entity_poly.pdbx_seq_one_letter_code
_entity_poly.pdbx_strand_id
1 'polypeptide(L)'
;MRHCKNATSAVFLLLVSGCASAGTKPHDMSVAEHERVAQAEQVQADEHEQQYDPTREETTQDCGGAAFCWTTWSNPTEEHKREAEQHRQLAQKHRAAAEKLRVAEEEACAGIDERDRDLSPFFHWPDIASVAVPTLESKQPVEIVFRTVPGLSKTGLLQLVDCHIARSAAAGHEMPEMDYCPLVPRGVQASVSERDGSFVVTITAESDRGSRENLLRRAERLKQRVTGP
;
A
#
# COMPACT_ATOMS: atom_id res chain seq x y z
N MET A 1 47.70 23.33 29.49
CA MET A 1 47.17 22.86 28.20
C MET A 1 47.14 21.35 28.17
N ARG A 2 45.95 20.75 28.30
CA ARG A 2 45.59 19.37 27.90
C ARG A 2 44.07 19.26 28.13
N HIS A 3 43.31 19.32 27.05
CA HIS A 3 41.86 19.10 27.05
C HIS A 3 41.61 17.61 26.79
N CYS A 4 41.01 16.91 27.74
CA CYS A 4 40.37 15.62 27.48
C CYS A 4 38.98 15.90 26.90
N LYS A 5 38.77 15.51 25.64
CA LYS A 5 37.46 15.47 25.00
C LYS A 5 36.78 14.16 25.39
N ASN A 6 35.65 14.25 26.09
CA ASN A 6 34.79 13.11 26.36
C ASN A 6 34.03 12.77 25.07
N ALA A 7 34.24 11.56 24.55
CA ALA A 7 33.48 10.98 23.46
C ALA A 7 32.17 10.40 24.01
N THR A 8 31.05 11.03 23.68
CA THR A 8 29.70 10.50 23.91
C THR A 8 29.42 9.44 22.85
N SER A 9 29.53 8.16 23.21
CA SER A 9 29.03 7.05 22.40
C SER A 9 27.51 7.04 22.41
N ALA A 10 26.90 7.42 21.29
CA ALA A 10 25.48 7.19 21.04
C ALA A 10 25.29 5.72 20.62
N VAL A 11 24.65 4.93 21.48
CA VAL A 11 24.19 3.58 21.13
C VAL A 11 22.92 3.72 20.29
N PHE A 12 23.04 3.49 18.99
CA PHE A 12 21.91 3.40 18.07
C PHE A 12 21.25 2.02 18.28
N LEU A 13 20.14 1.96 19.00
CA LEU A 13 19.29 0.77 19.04
C LEU A 13 18.62 0.61 17.66
N LEU A 14 19.14 -0.32 16.86
CA LEU A 14 18.44 -0.85 15.69
C LEU A 14 17.26 -1.69 16.18
N LEU A 15 16.06 -1.13 16.08
CA LEU A 15 14.81 -1.88 16.22
C LEU A 15 14.71 -2.85 15.04
N VAL A 16 14.98 -4.13 15.30
CA VAL A 16 14.67 -5.22 14.37
C VAL A 16 13.16 -5.45 14.45
N SER A 17 12.40 -4.72 13.64
CA SER A 17 10.97 -4.97 13.46
C SER A 17 10.79 -6.38 12.91
N GLY A 18 10.18 -7.27 13.70
CA GLY A 18 9.84 -8.61 13.25
C GLY A 18 8.99 -8.56 11.98
N CYS A 19 9.46 -9.21 10.91
CA CYS A 19 8.76 -9.31 9.65
C CYS A 19 7.53 -10.21 9.82
N ALA A 20 6.40 -9.64 10.25
CA ALA A 20 5.13 -10.16 9.77
C ALA A 20 5.19 -10.00 8.24
N SER A 21 5.15 -11.09 7.47
CA SER A 21 5.18 -10.99 6.02
C SER A 21 3.96 -10.17 5.60
N ALA A 22 4.22 -8.95 5.12
CA ALA A 22 3.20 -8.15 4.48
C ALA A 22 2.61 -8.98 3.33
N GLY A 23 1.29 -8.95 3.18
CA GLY A 23 0.62 -9.81 2.21
C GLY A 23 1.07 -9.54 0.77
N THR A 24 0.91 -10.53 -0.10
CA THR A 24 1.30 -10.43 -1.51
C THR A 24 0.13 -10.02 -2.41
N LYS A 25 -1.01 -9.58 -1.86
CA LYS A 25 -2.14 -9.12 -2.69
C LYS A 25 -1.88 -7.67 -3.12
N PRO A 26 -2.33 -7.25 -4.31
CA PRO A 26 -2.06 -5.90 -4.85
C PRO A 26 -2.35 -4.79 -3.87
N HIS A 27 -3.50 -4.81 -3.20
CA HIS A 27 -3.83 -3.72 -2.30
C HIS A 27 -3.04 -3.78 -0.99
N ASP A 28 -2.43 -4.89 -0.57
CA ASP A 28 -1.84 -5.02 0.78
C ASP A 28 -0.74 -3.97 1.06
N MET A 29 -0.06 -3.48 0.02
CA MET A 29 0.98 -2.45 0.09
C MET A 29 0.89 -1.49 -1.10
N SER A 30 1.67 -0.41 -1.09
CA SER A 30 1.91 0.40 -2.29
C SER A 30 2.78 -0.33 -3.32
N VAL A 31 2.82 0.20 -4.56
CA VAL A 31 3.75 -0.25 -5.60
C VAL A 31 5.19 -0.23 -5.09
N ALA A 32 5.63 0.90 -4.53
CA ALA A 32 7.01 1.08 -4.06
C ALA A 32 7.38 0.08 -2.95
N GLU A 33 6.44 -0.23 -2.06
CA GLU A 33 6.66 -1.21 -1.00
C GLU A 33 6.70 -2.64 -1.53
N HIS A 34 5.80 -3.03 -2.45
CA HIS A 34 5.88 -4.34 -3.11
C HIS A 34 7.24 -4.52 -3.80
N GLU A 35 7.75 -3.51 -4.49
CA GLU A 35 9.07 -3.59 -5.13
C GLU A 35 10.22 -3.70 -4.13
N ARG A 36 10.18 -2.90 -3.06
CA ARG A 36 11.19 -2.97 -1.99
C ARG A 36 11.22 -4.37 -1.36
N VAL A 37 10.06 -4.95 -1.07
CA VAL A 37 9.98 -6.31 -0.53
C VAL A 37 10.45 -7.33 -1.56
N ALA A 38 10.04 -7.21 -2.83
CA ALA A 38 10.51 -8.10 -3.88
C ALA A 38 12.04 -8.09 -4.05
N GLN A 39 12.67 -6.93 -3.90
CA GLN A 39 14.12 -6.81 -3.92
C GLN A 39 14.76 -7.46 -2.70
N ALA A 40 14.21 -7.24 -1.50
CA ALA A 40 14.71 -7.87 -0.28
C ALA A 40 14.61 -9.41 -0.36
N GLU A 41 13.49 -9.94 -0.84
CA GLU A 41 13.30 -11.37 -1.08
C GLU A 41 14.30 -11.91 -2.11
N GLN A 42 14.59 -11.16 -3.18
CA GLN A 42 15.62 -11.56 -4.13
C GLN A 42 17.01 -11.65 -3.49
N VAL A 43 17.38 -10.68 -2.65
CA VAL A 43 18.67 -10.72 -1.93
C VAL A 43 18.78 -11.96 -1.04
N GLN A 44 17.71 -12.30 -0.30
CA GLN A 44 17.67 -13.52 0.52
C GLN A 44 17.80 -14.78 -0.35
N ALA A 45 17.15 -14.81 -1.52
CA ALA A 45 17.30 -15.94 -2.45
C ALA A 45 18.76 -16.11 -2.91
N ASP A 46 19.42 -15.01 -3.25
CA ASP A 46 20.80 -15.02 -3.74
C ASP A 46 21.79 -15.42 -2.63
N GLU A 47 21.51 -15.05 -1.36
CA GLU A 47 22.28 -15.47 -0.17
C GLU A 47 22.18 -16.98 0.07
N HIS A 48 21.00 -17.57 -0.08
CA HIS A 48 20.80 -19.01 0.03
C HIS A 48 21.40 -19.77 -1.15
N GLU A 49 21.30 -19.23 -2.37
CA GLU A 49 21.94 -19.82 -3.55
C GLU A 49 23.46 -19.91 -3.41
N GLN A 50 24.10 -18.91 -2.81
CA GLN A 50 25.55 -18.93 -2.54
C GLN A 50 25.97 -20.01 -1.52
N GLN A 51 25.07 -20.40 -0.62
CA GLN A 51 25.34 -21.42 0.41
C GLN A 51 24.99 -22.85 -0.07
N TYR A 52 24.25 -22.97 -1.18
CA TYR A 52 23.95 -24.25 -1.79
C TYR A 52 25.20 -24.86 -2.44
N ASP A 53 25.59 -26.04 -1.97
CA ASP A 53 26.70 -26.82 -2.51
C ASP A 53 26.22 -28.24 -2.81
N PRO A 54 25.89 -28.57 -4.08
CA PRO A 54 25.37 -29.90 -4.43
C PRO A 54 26.38 -31.03 -4.24
N THR A 55 27.66 -30.71 -4.03
CA THR A 55 28.75 -31.66 -3.89
C THR A 55 29.21 -31.85 -2.45
N ARG A 56 28.58 -31.16 -1.49
CA ARG A 56 28.99 -31.22 -0.09
C ARG A 56 28.65 -32.57 0.53
N GLU A 57 29.68 -33.29 0.94
CA GLU A 57 29.55 -34.52 1.71
C GLU A 57 29.39 -34.22 3.21
N GLU A 58 28.66 -35.08 3.92
CA GLU A 58 28.54 -35.03 5.38
C GLU A 58 29.93 -35.28 6.00
N THR A 59 30.39 -34.35 6.85
CA THR A 59 31.69 -34.49 7.49
C THR A 59 31.52 -35.14 8.86
N THR A 60 32.28 -36.21 9.09
CA THR A 60 32.32 -36.90 10.38
C THR A 60 33.63 -36.60 11.10
N GLN A 61 33.58 -36.19 12.36
CA GLN A 61 34.76 -35.95 13.20
C GLN A 61 34.79 -36.87 14.43
N ASP A 62 35.95 -37.42 14.73
CA ASP A 62 36.22 -38.17 15.97
C ASP A 62 36.47 -37.20 17.14
N CYS A 63 35.78 -37.43 18.26
CA CYS A 63 35.73 -36.52 19.40
C CYS A 63 36.68 -36.86 20.56
N GLY A 64 37.49 -37.92 20.47
CA GLY A 64 38.60 -38.16 21.40
C GLY A 64 38.26 -38.11 22.90
N GLY A 65 37.03 -38.43 23.31
CA GLY A 65 36.60 -38.48 24.72
C GLY A 65 35.97 -37.20 25.30
N ALA A 66 35.54 -36.25 24.49
CA ALA A 66 34.80 -35.06 24.96
C ALA A 66 33.46 -35.42 25.62
N ALA A 67 33.08 -34.68 26.68
CA ALA A 67 31.83 -34.91 27.43
C ALA A 67 30.54 -34.63 26.63
N PHE A 68 30.62 -33.77 25.60
CA PHE A 68 29.61 -33.60 24.56
C PHE A 68 30.30 -33.68 23.20
N CYS A 69 29.78 -34.51 22.31
CA CYS A 69 30.42 -34.84 21.03
C CYS A 69 29.36 -34.89 19.93
N TRP A 70 29.35 -33.87 19.07
CA TRP A 70 28.62 -33.90 17.81
C TRP A 70 29.56 -34.45 16.75
N THR A 71 29.38 -35.72 16.37
CA THR A 71 30.27 -36.40 15.42
C THR A 71 29.99 -36.06 13.97
N THR A 72 28.82 -35.50 13.66
CA THR A 72 28.41 -35.15 12.30
C THR A 72 27.99 -33.69 12.23
N TRP A 73 28.45 -33.00 11.19
CA TRP A 73 28.00 -31.67 10.83
C TRP A 73 27.88 -31.57 9.31
N SER A 74 26.75 -31.07 8.85
CA SER A 74 26.55 -30.69 7.45
C SER A 74 25.87 -29.33 7.40
N ASN A 75 26.27 -28.50 6.43
CA ASN A 75 25.43 -27.37 6.03
C ASN A 75 24.24 -27.96 5.26
N PRO A 76 22.97 -27.69 5.62
CA PRO A 76 21.84 -28.30 4.91
C PRO A 76 21.70 -27.68 3.51
N THR A 77 22.40 -28.24 2.53
CA THR A 77 22.47 -27.70 1.17
C THR A 77 21.11 -27.69 0.48
N GLU A 78 20.34 -28.78 0.58
CA GLU A 78 18.98 -28.82 0.02
C GLU A 78 18.00 -27.87 0.72
N GLU A 79 18.24 -27.50 1.98
CA GLU A 79 17.44 -26.49 2.67
C GLU A 79 17.65 -25.12 2.05
N HIS A 80 18.91 -24.71 1.84
CA HIS A 80 19.21 -23.46 1.15
C HIS A 80 18.62 -23.39 -0.26
N LYS A 81 18.67 -24.49 -1.01
CA LYS A 81 18.00 -24.55 -2.33
C LYS A 81 16.49 -24.33 -2.23
N ARG A 82 15.83 -24.94 -1.24
CA ARG A 82 14.40 -24.77 -1.00
C ARG A 82 14.08 -23.34 -0.58
N GLU A 83 14.86 -22.76 0.33
CA GLU A 83 14.70 -21.39 0.80
C GLU A 83 14.91 -20.38 -0.33
N ALA A 84 15.95 -20.55 -1.15
CA ALA A 84 16.19 -19.72 -2.32
C ALA A 84 14.99 -19.71 -3.27
N GLU A 85 14.41 -20.89 -3.54
CA GLU A 85 13.21 -21.00 -4.38
C GLU A 85 11.99 -20.32 -3.75
N GLN A 86 11.77 -20.48 -2.44
CA GLN A 86 10.67 -19.83 -1.73
C GLN A 86 10.79 -18.30 -1.81
N HIS A 87 11.98 -17.75 -1.58
CA HIS A 87 12.25 -16.33 -1.68
C HIS A 87 12.05 -15.80 -3.10
N ARG A 88 12.49 -16.52 -4.14
CA ARG A 88 12.21 -16.14 -5.54
C ARG A 88 10.73 -16.10 -5.86
N GLN A 89 9.96 -17.09 -5.37
CA GLN A 89 8.51 -17.11 -5.55
C GLN A 89 7.82 -15.93 -4.85
N LEU A 90 8.25 -15.57 -3.64
CA LEU A 90 7.75 -14.38 -2.95
C LEU A 90 8.09 -13.10 -3.70
N ALA A 91 9.35 -12.94 -4.14
CA ALA A 91 9.77 -11.81 -4.96
C ALA A 91 8.90 -11.66 -6.23
N GLN A 92 8.62 -12.76 -6.94
CA GLN A 92 7.76 -12.76 -8.11
C GLN A 92 6.32 -12.34 -7.76
N LYS A 93 5.75 -12.84 -6.65
CA LYS A 93 4.40 -12.46 -6.21
C LYS A 93 4.30 -10.97 -5.91
N HIS A 94 5.29 -10.39 -5.22
CA HIS A 94 5.33 -8.95 -4.96
C HIS A 94 5.48 -8.14 -6.25
N ARG A 95 6.37 -8.54 -7.18
CA ARG A 95 6.47 -7.88 -8.51
C ARG A 95 5.15 -7.92 -9.27
N ALA A 96 4.48 -9.07 -9.29
CA ALA A 96 3.19 -9.22 -9.94
C ALA A 96 2.08 -8.39 -9.27
N ALA A 97 2.14 -8.19 -7.95
CA ALA A 97 1.22 -7.33 -7.22
C ALA A 97 1.45 -5.85 -7.56
N ALA A 98 2.71 -5.38 -7.57
CA ALA A 98 3.08 -4.04 -8.00
C ALA A 98 2.64 -3.75 -9.44
N GLU A 99 2.86 -4.70 -10.36
CA GLU A 99 2.47 -4.55 -11.76
C GLU A 99 0.96 -4.40 -11.92
N LYS A 100 0.17 -5.19 -11.19
CA LYS A 100 -1.29 -5.06 -11.22
C LYS A 100 -1.78 -3.68 -10.79
N LEU A 101 -1.13 -3.07 -9.77
CA LEU A 101 -1.47 -1.71 -9.35
C LEU A 101 -1.11 -0.69 -10.43
N ARG A 102 0.07 -0.80 -11.06
CA ARG A 102 0.51 0.09 -12.14
C ARG A 102 -0.42 0.06 -13.34
N VAL A 103 -0.73 -1.14 -13.82
CA VAL A 103 -1.63 -1.31 -14.97
C VAL A 103 -3.01 -0.76 -14.63
N ALA A 104 -3.53 -1.02 -13.43
CA ALA A 104 -4.83 -0.48 -13.01
C ALA A 104 -4.83 1.06 -12.95
N GLU A 105 -3.75 1.68 -12.45
CA GLU A 105 -3.61 3.14 -12.44
C GLU A 105 -3.49 3.70 -13.86
N GLU A 106 -2.65 3.12 -14.71
CA GLU A 106 -2.46 3.55 -16.10
C GLU A 106 -3.76 3.48 -16.90
N GLU A 107 -4.48 2.36 -16.81
CA GLU A 107 -5.76 2.17 -17.50
C GLU A 107 -6.83 3.13 -16.99
N ALA A 108 -6.97 3.30 -15.67
CA ALA A 108 -7.99 4.18 -15.08
C ALA A 108 -7.71 5.66 -15.38
N CYS A 109 -6.44 6.06 -15.43
CA CYS A 109 -6.02 7.45 -15.64
C CYS A 109 -5.78 7.83 -17.11
N ALA A 110 -5.97 6.90 -18.05
CA ALA A 110 -5.70 7.12 -19.47
C ALA A 110 -6.49 8.32 -20.04
N GLY A 111 -5.77 9.35 -20.50
CA GLY A 111 -6.37 10.54 -21.13
C GLY A 111 -6.83 11.63 -20.15
N ILE A 112 -6.55 11.49 -18.85
CA ILE A 112 -6.75 12.56 -17.85
C ILE A 112 -5.54 13.50 -17.85
N ASP A 113 -5.76 14.82 -17.77
CA ASP A 113 -4.69 15.81 -17.64
C ASP A 113 -3.90 15.58 -16.35
N GLU A 114 -2.59 15.80 -16.36
CA GLU A 114 -1.76 15.56 -15.17
C GLU A 114 -2.23 16.35 -13.95
N ARG A 115 -2.75 17.58 -14.14
CA ARG A 115 -3.26 18.39 -13.02
C ARG A 115 -4.50 17.76 -12.38
N ASP A 116 -5.41 17.25 -13.20
CA ASP A 116 -6.63 16.59 -12.70
C ASP A 116 -6.29 15.20 -12.11
N ARG A 117 -5.31 14.51 -12.69
CA ARG A 117 -4.78 13.23 -12.17
C ARG A 117 -4.16 13.39 -10.78
N ASP A 118 -3.43 14.48 -10.54
CA ASP A 118 -2.68 14.73 -9.31
C ASP A 118 -3.53 15.38 -8.21
N LEU A 119 -4.62 16.05 -8.55
CA LEU A 119 -5.54 16.69 -7.61
C LEU A 119 -6.79 15.86 -7.39
N SER A 120 -7.16 15.62 -6.12
CA SER A 120 -8.45 15.00 -5.79
C SER A 120 -9.60 15.70 -6.53
N PRO A 121 -10.59 14.99 -7.10
CA PRO A 121 -11.80 15.61 -7.64
C PRO A 121 -12.53 16.47 -6.57
N PHE A 122 -12.26 16.21 -5.29
CA PHE A 122 -12.82 16.94 -4.17
C PHE A 122 -11.96 18.12 -3.68
N PHE A 123 -10.82 18.37 -4.33
CA PHE A 123 -10.09 19.64 -4.21
C PHE A 123 -10.90 20.80 -4.83
N HIS A 124 -11.82 20.50 -5.75
CA HIS A 124 -12.76 21.45 -6.33
C HIS A 124 -13.96 21.70 -5.40
N TRP A 125 -13.73 21.95 -4.10
CA TRP A 125 -14.81 22.18 -3.14
C TRP A 125 -15.75 23.35 -3.48
N PRO A 126 -15.36 24.43 -4.21
CA PRO A 126 -16.32 25.44 -4.67
C PRO A 126 -17.39 24.89 -5.62
N ASP A 127 -17.04 23.85 -6.37
CA ASP A 127 -17.92 23.17 -7.33
C ASP A 127 -18.79 22.10 -6.66
N ILE A 128 -18.61 21.84 -5.36
CA ILE A 128 -19.46 20.91 -4.61
C ILE A 128 -20.66 21.68 -4.04
N ALA A 129 -21.86 21.20 -4.37
CA ALA A 129 -23.12 21.73 -3.88
C ALA A 129 -23.44 21.21 -2.47
N SER A 130 -23.18 19.93 -2.19
CA SER A 130 -23.43 19.33 -0.89
C SER A 130 -22.64 18.05 -0.65
N VAL A 131 -22.47 17.71 0.63
CA VAL A 131 -21.88 16.45 1.09
C VAL A 131 -22.79 15.86 2.17
N ALA A 132 -23.41 14.72 1.86
CA ALA A 132 -24.23 13.96 2.79
C ALA A 132 -23.39 12.86 3.43
N VAL A 133 -23.10 13.04 4.73
CA VAL A 133 -22.33 12.09 5.53
C VAL A 133 -23.30 11.35 6.45
N PRO A 134 -23.54 10.05 6.24
CA PRO A 134 -24.40 9.25 7.11
C PRO A 134 -23.68 8.89 8.42
N THR A 135 -24.42 8.39 9.41
CA THR A 135 -23.83 7.84 10.64
C THR A 135 -23.08 6.53 10.34
N LEU A 136 -22.19 6.15 11.26
CA LEU A 136 -21.40 4.93 11.16
C LEU A 136 -22.26 3.65 11.14
N GLU A 137 -23.38 3.69 11.85
CA GLU A 137 -24.36 2.64 12.03
C GLU A 137 -25.30 2.53 10.82
N SER A 138 -25.34 3.58 10.00
CA SER A 138 -26.13 3.61 8.77
C SER A 138 -25.39 2.91 7.64
N LYS A 139 -26.14 2.08 6.90
CA LYS A 139 -25.70 1.45 5.64
C LYS A 139 -25.79 2.38 4.42
N GLN A 140 -26.26 3.62 4.63
CA GLN A 140 -26.33 4.59 3.55
C GLN A 140 -24.92 4.96 3.06
N PRO A 141 -24.73 5.20 1.75
CA PRO A 141 -23.47 5.66 1.22
C PRO A 141 -23.19 7.12 1.62
N VAL A 142 -21.94 7.56 1.45
CA VAL A 142 -21.65 8.99 1.36
C VAL A 142 -22.12 9.46 -0.01
N GLU A 143 -22.88 10.55 -0.08
CA GLU A 143 -23.23 11.21 -1.34
C GLU A 143 -22.56 12.59 -1.42
N ILE A 144 -21.89 12.88 -2.52
CA ILE A 144 -21.27 14.18 -2.82
C ILE A 144 -21.91 14.70 -4.09
N VAL A 145 -22.57 15.85 -4.02
CA VAL A 145 -23.27 16.46 -5.16
C VAL A 145 -22.43 17.60 -5.71
N PHE A 146 -22.07 17.52 -6.98
CA PHE A 146 -21.43 18.62 -7.71
C PHE A 146 -22.47 19.56 -8.30
N ARG A 147 -22.14 20.85 -8.33
CA ARG A 147 -22.80 21.85 -9.16
C ARG A 147 -22.59 21.51 -10.64
N THR A 148 -23.36 22.14 -11.52
CA THR A 148 -23.11 22.06 -12.95
C THR A 148 -21.79 22.76 -13.28
N VAL A 149 -20.77 22.00 -13.66
CA VAL A 149 -19.46 22.50 -14.12
C VAL A 149 -19.43 22.45 -15.65
N PRO A 150 -19.22 23.59 -16.35
CA PRO A 150 -19.12 23.59 -17.80
C PRO A 150 -18.06 22.60 -18.32
N GLY A 151 -18.45 21.72 -19.24
CA GLY A 151 -17.55 20.72 -19.83
C GLY A 151 -17.39 19.44 -19.01
N LEU A 152 -17.86 19.40 -17.75
CA LEU A 152 -17.88 18.17 -16.97
C LEU A 152 -19.03 17.28 -17.44
N SER A 153 -18.74 16.01 -17.69
CA SER A 153 -19.73 14.99 -18.00
C SER A 153 -19.74 13.90 -16.92
N LYS A 154 -20.85 13.15 -16.82
CA LYS A 154 -20.93 11.99 -15.94
C LYS A 154 -19.77 11.01 -16.16
N THR A 155 -19.48 10.69 -17.43
CA THR A 155 -18.41 9.75 -17.79
C THR A 155 -17.03 10.31 -17.42
N GLY A 156 -16.80 11.61 -17.67
CA GLY A 156 -15.53 12.25 -17.30
C GLY A 156 -15.32 12.28 -15.78
N LEU A 157 -16.36 12.60 -15.00
CA LEU A 157 -16.26 12.56 -13.53
C LEU A 157 -16.06 11.15 -13.01
N LEU A 158 -16.74 10.15 -13.58
CA LEU A 158 -16.53 8.74 -13.24
C LEU A 158 -15.08 8.32 -13.50
N GLN A 159 -14.54 8.66 -14.67
CA GLN A 159 -13.17 8.35 -15.03
C GLN A 159 -12.16 8.99 -14.05
N LEU A 160 -12.38 10.25 -13.68
CA LEU A 160 -11.54 10.94 -12.68
C LEU A 160 -11.62 10.30 -11.30
N VAL A 161 -12.82 9.86 -10.88
CA VAL A 161 -13.04 9.14 -9.62
C VAL A 161 -12.30 7.79 -9.65
N ASP A 162 -12.43 7.02 -10.73
CA ASP A 162 -11.79 5.71 -10.88
C ASP A 162 -10.25 5.85 -10.89
N CYS A 163 -9.72 6.84 -11.61
CA CYS A 163 -8.30 7.17 -11.60
C CYS A 163 -7.79 7.48 -10.18
N HIS A 164 -8.53 8.25 -9.39
CA HIS A 164 -8.13 8.57 -8.01
C HIS A 164 -8.14 7.36 -7.08
N ILE A 165 -9.11 6.45 -7.24
CA ILE A 165 -9.11 5.19 -6.49
C ILE A 165 -7.89 4.34 -6.85
N ALA A 166 -7.59 4.20 -8.15
CA ALA A 166 -6.46 3.42 -8.63
C ALA A 166 -5.11 4.00 -8.19
N ARG A 167 -4.93 5.32 -8.31
CA ARG A 167 -3.75 6.03 -7.82
C ARG A 167 -3.58 5.89 -6.31
N SER A 168 -4.67 6.03 -5.55
CA SER A 168 -4.61 5.82 -4.10
C SER A 168 -4.15 4.40 -3.76
N ALA A 169 -4.66 3.39 -4.47
CA ALA A 169 -4.20 2.01 -4.31
C ALA A 169 -2.70 1.85 -4.66
N ALA A 170 -2.23 2.43 -5.76
CA ALA A 170 -0.83 2.41 -6.15
C ALA A 170 0.09 3.08 -5.10
N ALA A 171 -0.42 4.12 -4.43
CA ALA A 171 0.24 4.82 -3.33
C ALA A 171 0.03 4.17 -1.94
N GLY A 172 -0.63 3.01 -1.85
CA GLY A 172 -0.82 2.29 -0.59
C GLY A 172 -1.91 2.86 0.32
N HIS A 173 -2.80 3.71 -0.20
CA HIS A 173 -3.89 4.38 0.53
C HIS A 173 -3.42 5.36 1.61
N GLU A 174 -2.15 5.78 1.57
CA GLU A 174 -1.55 6.74 2.50
C GLU A 174 -1.23 8.05 1.77
N MET A 175 -2.16 9.01 1.85
CA MET A 175 -2.02 10.35 1.26
C MET A 175 -2.36 11.42 2.29
N PRO A 176 -1.43 11.79 3.20
CA PRO A 176 -1.67 12.74 4.28
C PRO A 176 -2.09 14.14 3.82
N GLU A 177 -1.61 14.58 2.66
CA GLU A 177 -1.98 15.84 2.01
C GLU A 177 -3.43 15.85 1.48
N MET A 178 -4.03 14.67 1.31
CA MET A 178 -5.41 14.45 0.87
C MET A 178 -6.29 13.87 1.98
N ASP A 179 -6.06 14.29 3.22
CA ASP A 179 -6.77 13.82 4.42
C ASP A 179 -8.29 14.11 4.47
N TYR A 180 -8.79 14.84 3.47
CA TYR A 180 -10.19 15.14 3.23
C TYR A 180 -10.81 14.31 2.09
N CYS A 181 -10.02 13.65 1.24
CA CYS A 181 -10.50 12.96 0.06
C CYS A 181 -11.11 11.59 0.42
N PRO A 182 -12.42 11.37 0.25
CA PRO A 182 -13.07 10.11 0.61
C PRO A 182 -12.77 8.93 -0.33
N LEU A 183 -12.02 9.13 -1.43
CA LEU A 183 -11.55 8.05 -2.32
C LEU A 183 -10.22 7.43 -1.88
N VAL A 184 -9.52 8.05 -0.93
CA VAL A 184 -8.22 7.56 -0.47
C VAL A 184 -8.31 6.23 0.30
N PRO A 185 -9.28 6.01 1.23
CA PRO A 185 -9.28 4.81 2.05
C PRO A 185 -9.32 3.52 1.24
N ARG A 186 -8.70 2.48 1.79
CA ARG A 186 -8.78 1.10 1.29
C ARG A 186 -10.24 0.62 1.24
N GLY A 187 -10.55 -0.18 0.23
CA GLY A 187 -11.85 -0.86 0.12
C GLY A 187 -13.02 0.06 -0.22
N VAL A 188 -12.76 1.31 -0.66
CA VAL A 188 -13.82 2.18 -1.14
C VAL A 188 -14.23 1.82 -2.55
N GLN A 189 -15.52 1.99 -2.84
CA GLN A 189 -16.09 1.90 -4.17
C GLN A 189 -16.89 3.17 -4.40
N ALA A 190 -16.85 3.68 -5.62
CA ALA A 190 -17.57 4.87 -5.98
C ALA A 190 -18.34 4.66 -7.27
N SER A 191 -19.42 5.42 -7.43
CA SER A 191 -20.15 5.51 -8.69
C SER A 191 -20.61 6.94 -8.91
N VAL A 192 -20.82 7.31 -10.17
CA VAL A 192 -21.31 8.64 -10.54
C VAL A 192 -22.67 8.47 -11.22
N SER A 193 -23.64 9.23 -10.74
CA SER A 193 -24.98 9.33 -11.33
C SER A 193 -25.32 10.78 -11.64
N GLU A 194 -26.37 10.98 -12.43
CA GLU A 194 -26.89 12.32 -12.73
C GLU A 194 -28.30 12.44 -12.12
N ARG A 195 -28.55 13.54 -11.43
CA ARG A 195 -29.83 13.86 -10.78
C ARG A 195 -30.10 15.35 -10.98
N ASP A 196 -31.20 15.69 -11.65
CA ASP A 196 -31.64 17.07 -11.89
C ASP A 196 -30.55 17.99 -12.48
N GLY A 197 -29.75 17.47 -13.43
CA GLY A 197 -28.65 18.21 -14.08
C GLY A 197 -27.39 18.40 -13.22
N SER A 198 -27.35 17.77 -12.04
CA SER A 198 -26.18 17.71 -11.15
C SER A 198 -25.58 16.31 -11.17
N PHE A 199 -24.27 16.21 -10.90
CA PHE A 199 -23.61 14.91 -10.75
C PHE A 199 -23.51 14.52 -9.28
N VAL A 200 -23.82 13.26 -8.98
CA VAL A 200 -23.78 12.70 -7.63
C VAL A 200 -22.75 11.59 -7.60
N VAL A 201 -21.71 11.77 -6.79
CA VAL A 201 -20.72 10.72 -6.48
C VAL A 201 -21.18 10.00 -5.22
N THR A 202 -21.45 8.71 -5.36
CA THR A 202 -21.89 7.84 -4.27
C THR A 202 -20.73 6.94 -3.88
N ILE A 203 -20.31 7.00 -2.62
CA ILE A 203 -19.14 6.27 -2.11
C ILE A 203 -19.55 5.32 -0.99
N THR A 204 -19.16 4.07 -1.12
CA THR A 204 -19.27 3.02 -0.11
C THR A 204 -17.88 2.55 0.30
N ALA A 205 -17.81 1.86 1.43
CA ALA A 205 -16.62 1.14 1.87
C ALA A 205 -16.97 -0.33 2.06
N GLU A 206 -15.95 -1.18 2.09
CA GLU A 206 -16.06 -2.55 2.58
C GLU A 206 -16.75 -2.60 3.95
N SER A 207 -17.32 -3.77 4.26
CA SER A 207 -18.20 -3.96 5.41
C SER A 207 -17.47 -3.94 6.76
N ASP A 208 -16.14 -3.85 6.78
CA ASP A 208 -15.40 -3.70 8.02
C ASP A 208 -15.57 -2.28 8.61
N ARG A 209 -15.62 -2.23 9.94
CA ARG A 209 -15.87 -0.99 10.68
C ARG A 209 -14.77 0.05 10.45
N GLY A 210 -13.51 -0.37 10.29
CA GLY A 210 -12.37 0.53 10.16
C GLY A 210 -12.39 1.30 8.84
N SER A 211 -12.63 0.61 7.72
CA SER A 211 -12.79 1.23 6.40
C SER A 211 -13.95 2.22 6.38
N ARG A 212 -15.08 1.84 7.00
CA ARG A 212 -16.24 2.72 7.14
C ARG A 212 -15.96 3.97 7.97
N GLU A 213 -15.30 3.83 9.12
CA GLU A 213 -14.89 4.96 9.97
C GLU A 213 -13.94 5.91 9.23
N ASN A 214 -12.99 5.37 8.45
CA ASN A 214 -12.05 6.16 7.66
C ASN A 214 -12.77 6.96 6.56
N LEU A 215 -13.66 6.30 5.80
CA LEU A 215 -14.48 6.95 4.78
C LEU A 215 -15.29 8.12 5.37
N LEU A 216 -16.02 7.87 6.46
CA LEU A 216 -16.87 8.88 7.09
C LEU A 216 -16.07 10.05 7.65
N ARG A 217 -14.93 9.78 8.30
CA ARG A 217 -14.06 10.84 8.83
C ARG A 217 -13.57 11.78 7.72
N ARG A 218 -13.17 11.23 6.57
CA ARG A 218 -12.70 12.03 5.44
C ARG A 218 -13.85 12.80 4.78
N ALA A 219 -15.01 12.16 4.61
CA ALA A 219 -16.21 12.82 4.10
C ALA A 219 -16.65 14.00 4.99
N GLU A 220 -16.54 13.88 6.31
CA GLU A 220 -16.84 14.97 7.23
C GLU A 220 -15.83 16.13 7.09
N ARG A 221 -14.55 15.84 6.89
CA ARG A 221 -13.53 16.87 6.59
C ARG A 221 -13.80 17.58 5.26
N LEU A 222 -14.21 16.85 4.23
CA LEU A 222 -14.64 17.45 2.97
C LEU A 222 -15.85 18.36 3.18
N LYS A 223 -16.87 17.88 3.91
CA LYS A 223 -18.05 18.68 4.24
C LYS A 223 -17.69 19.98 4.92
N GLN A 224 -16.76 19.95 5.89
CA GLN A 224 -16.26 21.15 6.56
C GLN A 224 -15.58 22.14 5.60
N ARG A 225 -14.86 21.66 4.57
CA ARG A 225 -14.28 22.52 3.53
C ARG A 225 -15.33 23.14 2.61
N VAL A 226 -16.40 22.40 2.31
CA VAL A 226 -17.51 22.87 1.45
C VAL A 226 -18.40 23.89 2.17
N THR A 227 -18.62 23.71 3.48
CA THR A 227 -19.49 24.60 4.27
C THR A 227 -18.73 25.68 5.03
N GLY A 228 -17.41 25.61 5.08
CA GLY A 228 -16.56 26.56 5.78
C GLY A 228 -16.49 27.92 5.06
N PRO A 229 -16.21 29.01 5.79
CA PRO A 229 -16.01 30.33 5.22
C PRO A 229 -14.73 30.43 4.36
#